data_AF-A0A917LQ66-F1
#
_entry.id   AF-A0A917LQ66-F1
#
_cell.length_a   1.000
_cell.length_b   1.000
_cell.length_c   1.000
_cell.angle_alpha   90.00
_cell.angle_beta   90.00
_cell.angle_gamma   90.00
#
_symmetry.space_group_name_H-M   'P 1'
#
loop_
_entity.id
_entity.type
_entity.pdbx_description
1 polymer ?
#
loop_
_entity_poly.entity_id
_entity_poly.type
_entity_poly.pdbx_seq_one_letter_code
_entity_poly.pdbx_strand_id
1 'polypeptide(L)'
;MYQLNYHSISRPGLNLKDLDDILETANIENSKRNISGCLIYHNNRFVQILEGKKKDVLEVFEKIKTDKRHHTVTLLWENQVDKRFFSEWHMAYYRPDDENLKLFLNNLLLLSELSDRSSSSLMSFWSTVREILGGGVKIS
;
A
#
# COMPACT_ATOMS: atom_id res chain seq x y z
N MET A 1 11.62 -12.82 -5.88
CA MET A 1 10.21 -12.37 -6.01
C MET A 1 10.22 -10.86 -6.08
N TYR A 2 9.19 -10.19 -6.59
CA TYR A 2 9.21 -8.74 -6.78
C TYR A 2 8.18 -8.06 -5.86
N GLN A 3 8.55 -6.90 -5.32
CA GLN A 3 7.66 -6.05 -4.55
C GLN A 3 7.66 -4.63 -5.17
N LEU A 4 6.48 -4.01 -5.19
CA LEU A 4 6.24 -2.66 -5.66
C LEU A 4 5.36 -1.91 -4.67
N ASN A 5 5.77 -0.69 -4.32
CA ASN A 5 5.09 0.18 -3.39
C ASN A 5 4.77 1.51 -4.06
N TYR A 6 3.55 2.00 -3.91
CA TYR A 6 3.15 3.29 -4.47
C TYR A 6 2.20 4.04 -3.54
N HIS A 7 2.06 5.34 -3.78
CA HIS A 7 0.94 6.11 -3.24
C HIS A 7 0.19 6.87 -4.32
N SER A 8 -1.02 7.29 -4.01
CA SER A 8 -1.86 8.10 -4.89
C SER A 8 -2.90 8.90 -4.10
N ILE A 9 -3.58 9.82 -4.76
CA ILE A 9 -4.60 10.69 -4.17
C ILE A 9 -5.97 10.28 -4.72
N SER A 10 -6.96 10.04 -3.85
CA SER A 10 -8.31 9.73 -4.30
C SER A 10 -8.95 10.95 -4.96
N ARG A 11 -9.81 10.71 -5.95
CA ARG A 11 -10.62 11.78 -6.52
C ARG A 11 -11.72 12.20 -5.53
N PRO A 12 -12.15 13.47 -5.58
CA PRO A 12 -13.33 13.91 -4.84
C PRO A 12 -14.55 13.05 -5.17
N GLY A 13 -15.35 12.73 -4.14
CA GLY A 13 -16.57 11.93 -4.30
C GLY A 13 -16.38 10.41 -4.17
N LEU A 14 -15.15 9.94 -3.92
CA LEU A 14 -14.89 8.54 -3.56
C LEU A 14 -15.65 8.19 -2.28
N ASN A 15 -16.56 7.23 -2.36
CA ASN A 15 -17.39 6.78 -1.24
C ASN A 15 -16.96 5.39 -0.74
N LEU A 16 -17.61 4.91 0.33
CA LEU A 16 -17.30 3.61 0.93
C LEU A 16 -17.52 2.44 -0.04
N LYS A 17 -18.57 2.52 -0.88
CA LYS A 17 -18.82 1.48 -1.88
C LYS A 17 -17.70 1.42 -2.92
N ASP A 18 -17.16 2.57 -3.34
CA ASP A 18 -16.02 2.59 -4.27
C ASP A 18 -14.79 1.90 -3.66
N LEU A 19 -14.57 2.07 -2.35
CA LEU A 19 -13.50 1.40 -1.62
C LEU A 19 -13.74 -0.11 -1.54
N ASP A 20 -14.94 -0.55 -1.22
CA ASP A 20 -15.30 -1.97 -1.20
C ASP A 20 -15.12 -2.61 -2.58
N ASP A 21 -15.55 -1.93 -3.66
CA ASP A 21 -15.38 -2.37 -5.05
C ASP A 21 -13.88 -2.46 -5.44
N ILE A 22 -13.02 -1.54 -4.96
CA ILE A 22 -11.56 -1.62 -5.14
C ILE A 22 -11.03 -2.92 -4.51
N LEU A 23 -11.46 -3.22 -3.28
CA LEU A 23 -10.95 -4.34 -2.51
C LEU A 23 -11.40 -5.69 -3.04
N GLU A 24 -12.67 -5.80 -3.44
CA GLU A 24 -13.18 -7.00 -4.07
C GLU A 24 -12.41 -7.27 -5.37
N THR A 25 -12.26 -6.24 -6.21
CA THR A 25 -11.48 -6.35 -7.46
C THR A 25 -10.03 -6.74 -7.18
N ALA A 26 -9.38 -6.09 -6.21
CA ALA A 26 -8.00 -6.36 -5.85
C ALA A 26 -7.83 -7.79 -5.34
N ASN A 27 -8.69 -8.27 -4.44
CA ASN A 27 -8.61 -9.64 -3.93
C ASN A 27 -8.78 -10.68 -5.04
N ILE A 28 -9.77 -10.50 -5.93
CA ILE A 28 -10.03 -11.42 -7.03
C ILE A 28 -8.86 -11.44 -8.02
N GLU A 29 -8.42 -10.28 -8.49
CA GLU A 29 -7.39 -10.19 -9.52
C GLU A 29 -6.01 -10.57 -8.97
N ASN A 30 -5.70 -10.21 -7.73
CA ASN A 30 -4.42 -10.57 -7.11
C ASN A 30 -4.36 -12.06 -6.80
N SER A 31 -5.45 -12.67 -6.31
CA SER A 31 -5.49 -14.11 -6.04
C SER A 31 -5.23 -14.94 -7.29
N LYS A 32 -5.87 -14.60 -8.43
CA LYS A 32 -5.63 -15.27 -9.73
C LYS A 32 -4.17 -15.22 -10.19
N ARG A 33 -3.43 -14.19 -9.79
CA ARG A 33 -2.05 -13.91 -10.18
C ARG A 33 -1.02 -14.28 -9.11
N ASN A 34 -1.48 -14.86 -7.98
CA ASN A 34 -0.65 -15.12 -6.80
C ASN A 34 0.11 -13.86 -6.33
N ILE A 35 -0.59 -12.74 -6.33
CA ILE A 35 -0.14 -11.46 -5.76
C ILE A 35 -0.67 -11.36 -4.33
N SER A 36 0.18 -10.91 -3.41
CA SER A 36 -0.17 -10.57 -2.03
C SER A 36 0.13 -9.11 -1.77
N GLY A 37 -0.38 -8.55 -0.68
CA GLY A 37 -0.11 -7.16 -0.37
C GLY A 37 -1.03 -6.52 0.67
N CYS A 38 -0.87 -5.21 0.79
CA CYS A 38 -1.66 -4.37 1.69
C CYS A 38 -2.03 -3.07 0.98
N LEU A 39 -3.28 -2.64 1.14
CA LEU A 39 -3.82 -1.36 0.70
C LEU A 39 -4.28 -0.57 1.93
N ILE A 40 -3.79 0.65 2.05
CA ILE A 40 -4.17 1.57 3.13
C ILE A 40 -4.86 2.77 2.48
N TYR A 41 -6.02 3.15 3.00
CA TYR A 41 -6.70 4.39 2.61
C TYR A 41 -6.87 5.30 3.82
N HIS A 42 -6.28 6.49 3.77
CA HIS A 42 -6.37 7.48 4.84
C HIS A 42 -6.23 8.90 4.30
N ASN A 43 -7.03 9.84 4.80
CA ASN A 43 -7.00 11.27 4.41
C ASN A 43 -6.92 11.49 2.88
N ASN A 44 -7.81 10.82 2.13
CA ASN A 44 -7.88 10.89 0.66
C ASN A 44 -6.62 10.41 -0.06
N ARG A 45 -5.83 9.54 0.58
CA ARG A 45 -4.61 8.98 0.01
C ARG A 45 -4.63 7.47 0.10
N PHE A 46 -4.17 6.83 -0.97
CA PHE A 46 -3.89 5.40 -0.98
C PHE A 46 -2.41 5.16 -0.86
N VAL A 47 -2.03 4.16 -0.08
CA VAL A 47 -0.70 3.56 -0.07
C VAL A 47 -0.89 2.06 -0.29
N GLN A 48 -0.20 1.49 -1.28
CA GLN A 48 -0.31 0.06 -1.56
C GLN A 48 1.06 -0.59 -1.74
N ILE A 49 1.15 -1.82 -1.25
CA ILE A 49 2.25 -2.76 -1.41
C ILE A 49 1.73 -3.94 -2.22
N LEU A 50 2.43 -4.32 -3.29
CA LEU A 50 2.15 -5.48 -4.13
C LEU A 50 3.36 -6.40 -4.18
N GLU A 51 3.16 -7.70 -3.93
CA GLU A 51 4.23 -8.69 -3.91
C GLU A 51 3.87 -9.89 -4.80
N GLY A 52 4.78 -10.32 -5.67
CA GLY A 52 4.54 -11.46 -6.56
C GLY A 52 5.59 -11.62 -7.65
N LYS A 53 5.22 -12.25 -8.76
CA LYS A 53 6.10 -12.29 -9.94
C LYS A 53 6.17 -10.89 -10.56
N LYS A 54 7.38 -10.46 -10.95
CA LYS A 54 7.61 -9.10 -11.49
C LYS A 54 6.63 -8.72 -12.59
N LYS A 55 6.44 -9.61 -13.57
CA LYS A 55 5.52 -9.39 -14.69
C LYS A 55 4.08 -9.15 -14.20
N ASP A 56 3.59 -9.99 -13.30
CA ASP A 56 2.21 -9.90 -12.81
C ASP A 56 1.97 -8.64 -11.98
N VAL A 57 2.94 -8.27 -11.12
CA VAL A 57 2.89 -7.03 -10.32
C VAL A 57 2.86 -5.80 -11.22
N LEU A 58 3.73 -5.74 -12.23
CA LEU A 58 3.77 -4.60 -13.16
C LEU A 58 2.50 -4.50 -14.01
N GLU A 59 1.93 -5.63 -14.47
CA GLU A 59 0.66 -5.62 -15.19
C GLU A 59 -0.51 -5.10 -14.34
N VAL A 60 -0.57 -5.48 -13.06
CA VAL A 60 -1.57 -4.94 -12.13
C VAL A 60 -1.33 -3.45 -11.89
N PHE A 61 -0.08 -3.04 -11.69
CA PHE A 61 0.27 -1.64 -11.46
C PHE A 61 -0.08 -0.73 -12.65
N GLU A 62 0.09 -1.19 -13.89
CA GLU A 62 -0.32 -0.42 -15.06
C GLU A 62 -1.85 -0.24 -15.13
N LYS A 63 -2.64 -1.25 -14.75
CA LYS A 63 -4.11 -1.08 -14.62
C LYS A 63 -4.45 -0.04 -13.56
N ILE A 64 -3.81 -0.16 -12.39
CA ILE A 64 -3.98 0.76 -11.27
C ILE A 64 -3.71 2.19 -11.72
N LYS A 65 -2.60 2.47 -12.41
CA LYS A 65 -2.26 3.84 -12.89
C LYS A 65 -3.35 4.50 -13.73
N THR A 66 -4.20 3.71 -14.39
CA THR A 66 -5.29 4.20 -15.24
C THR A 66 -6.66 4.23 -14.57
N ASP A 67 -6.74 3.80 -13.31
CA ASP A 67 -7.99 3.79 -12.55
C ASP A 67 -8.49 5.23 -12.35
N LYS A 68 -9.77 5.47 -12.66
CA LYS A 68 -10.35 6.81 -12.60
C LYS A 68 -10.62 7.27 -11.16
N ARG A 69 -10.63 6.36 -10.19
CA ARG A 69 -10.96 6.64 -8.78
C ARG A 69 -9.85 7.39 -8.03
N HIS A 70 -8.65 7.46 -8.59
CA HIS A 70 -7.52 8.17 -8.01
C HIS A 70 -6.68 8.90 -9.08
N HIS A 71 -5.70 9.67 -8.64
CA HIS A 71 -4.75 10.38 -9.48
C HIS A 71 -3.40 10.58 -8.75
N THR A 72 -2.44 11.21 -9.42
CA THR A 72 -1.10 11.48 -8.87
C THR A 72 -0.47 10.21 -8.30
N VAL A 73 -0.40 9.17 -9.14
CA VAL A 73 0.20 7.90 -8.77
C VAL A 73 1.71 8.06 -8.78
N THR A 74 2.34 7.84 -7.63
CA THR A 74 3.78 7.97 -7.44
C THR A 74 4.33 6.64 -6.97
N LEU A 75 5.23 6.07 -7.77
CA LEU A 75 6.02 4.91 -7.39
C LEU A 75 6.97 5.33 -6.27
N LEU A 76 6.86 4.66 -5.12
CA LEU A 76 7.73 4.91 -3.98
C LEU A 76 8.96 4.01 -4.01
N TRP A 77 8.76 2.75 -4.35
CA TRP A 77 9.81 1.75 -4.32
C TRP A 77 9.44 0.52 -5.14
N GLU A 78 10.45 -0.11 -5.74
CA GLU A 78 10.32 -1.43 -6.30
C GLU A 78 11.65 -2.18 -6.23
N ASN A 79 11.63 -3.47 -5.89
CA ASN A 79 12.84 -4.30 -5.92
C ASN A 79 12.51 -5.80 -5.96
N GLN A 80 13.53 -6.61 -6.23
CA GLN A 80 13.50 -8.03 -5.89
C GLN A 80 13.62 -8.20 -4.37
N VAL A 81 12.79 -9.07 -3.81
CA VAL A 81 12.74 -9.47 -2.41
C VAL A 81 12.76 -10.98 -2.28
N ASP A 82 13.36 -11.47 -1.19
CA ASP A 82 13.54 -12.90 -0.93
C ASP A 82 12.30 -13.56 -0.30
N LYS A 83 11.49 -12.79 0.45
CA LYS A 83 10.29 -13.27 1.17
C LYS A 83 9.14 -12.27 1.07
N ARG A 84 7.90 -12.78 1.21
CA ARG A 84 6.68 -11.97 1.24
C ARG A 84 6.56 -11.38 2.62
N PHE A 85 6.33 -10.08 2.72
CA PHE A 85 5.99 -9.45 3.99
C PHE A 85 4.51 -9.70 4.35
N PHE A 86 3.65 -9.94 3.34
CA PHE A 86 2.21 -10.15 3.54
C PHE A 86 1.76 -11.51 2.99
N SER A 87 2.49 -12.60 3.26
CA SER A 87 2.22 -13.93 2.68
C SER A 87 0.80 -14.44 2.88
N GLU A 88 0.19 -14.11 4.02
CA GLU A 88 -1.15 -14.58 4.41
C GLU A 88 -2.31 -13.78 3.79
N TRP A 89 -2.00 -12.69 3.06
CA TRP A 89 -3.01 -11.72 2.63
C TRP A 89 -2.94 -11.47 1.12
N HIS A 90 -3.99 -11.85 0.38
CA HIS A 90 -4.10 -11.47 -1.03
C HIS A 90 -4.16 -9.94 -1.19
N MET A 91 -4.95 -9.26 -0.35
CA MET A 91 -4.89 -7.82 -0.13
C MET A 91 -5.49 -7.47 1.25
N ALA A 92 -4.65 -7.09 2.21
CA ALA A 92 -5.13 -6.54 3.48
C ALA A 92 -5.62 -5.10 3.30
N TYR A 93 -6.67 -4.69 4.01
CA TYR A 93 -7.20 -3.34 3.97
C TYR A 93 -7.42 -2.75 5.35
N TYR A 94 -6.98 -1.51 5.54
CA TYR A 94 -7.24 -0.74 6.76
C TYR A 94 -7.94 0.57 6.42
N ARG A 95 -9.08 0.79 7.10
CA ARG A 95 -9.91 1.98 6.96
C ARG A 95 -9.49 3.08 7.94
N PRO A 96 -9.83 4.36 7.66
CA PRO A 96 -9.55 5.49 8.56
C PRO A 96 -10.17 5.36 9.97
N ASP A 97 -11.25 4.58 10.11
CA ASP A 97 -12.01 4.36 11.35
C ASP A 97 -11.57 3.10 12.12
N ASP A 98 -10.62 2.33 11.58
CA ASP A 98 -10.13 1.14 12.26
C ASP A 98 -9.16 1.55 13.38
N GLU A 99 -9.51 1.28 14.64
CA GLU A 99 -8.61 1.49 15.79
C GLU A 99 -7.28 0.74 15.61
N ASN A 100 -7.30 -0.34 14.83
CA ASN A 100 -6.11 -1.11 14.48
C ASN A 100 -5.23 -0.43 13.43
N LEU A 101 -5.70 0.61 12.71
CA LEU A 101 -4.86 1.34 11.75
C LEU A 101 -3.68 1.99 12.48
N LYS A 102 -3.90 2.67 13.61
CA LYS A 102 -2.80 3.28 14.37
C LYS A 102 -1.80 2.23 14.87
N LEU A 103 -2.31 1.12 15.40
CA LEU A 103 -1.46 0.03 15.89
C LEU A 103 -0.69 -0.66 14.76
N PHE A 104 -1.34 -0.90 13.62
CA PHE A 104 -0.74 -1.45 12.41
C PHE A 104 0.33 -0.52 11.84
N LEU A 105 0.04 0.78 11.77
CA LEU A 105 1.00 1.79 11.34
C LEU A 105 2.18 1.88 12.31
N ASN A 106 1.94 1.86 13.62
CA ASN A 106 3.01 1.84 14.61
C ASN A 106 3.86 0.57 14.50
N ASN A 107 3.23 -0.60 14.28
CA ASN A 107 3.95 -1.85 14.08
C ASN A 107 4.75 -1.83 12.77
N LEU A 108 4.20 -1.27 11.69
CA LEU A 108 4.93 -1.07 10.43
C LEU A 108 6.10 -0.09 10.59
N LEU A 109 5.91 1.00 11.34
CA LEU A 109 6.95 1.97 11.64
C LEU A 109 8.05 1.34 12.51
N LEU A 110 7.68 0.55 13.52
CA LEU A 110 8.63 -0.19 14.34
C LEU A 110 9.39 -1.23 13.50
N LEU A 111 8.71 -1.95 12.60
CA LEU A 111 9.36 -2.85 11.65
C LEU A 111 10.31 -2.10 10.70
N SER A 112 9.99 -0.85 10.33
CA SER A 112 10.89 -0.01 9.53
C SER A 112 12.16 0.42 10.27
N GLU A 113 12.05 0.64 11.58
CA GLU A 113 13.17 1.00 12.45
C GLU A 113 14.03 -0.23 12.79
N LEU A 114 13.39 -1.40 12.90
CA LEU A 114 14.04 -2.69 13.18
C LEU A 114 14.61 -3.37 11.92
N SER A 115 14.11 -3.03 10.72
CA SER A 115 14.70 -3.46 9.45
C SER A 115 16.00 -2.70 9.22
N ASP A 116 17.05 -3.13 9.90
CA ASP A 116 18.37 -2.56 9.89
C ASP A 116 18.85 -2.33 8.43
N ARG A 117 19.13 -1.07 8.10
CA ARG A 117 19.93 -0.59 6.94
C ARG A 117 19.87 -1.40 5.64
N SER A 118 18.70 -1.51 5.00
CA SER A 118 18.65 -1.92 3.59
C SER A 118 18.02 -0.84 2.69
N SER A 119 18.90 -0.05 2.07
CA SER A 119 18.65 0.98 1.06
C SER A 119 17.97 2.29 1.51
N SER A 120 18.50 3.40 0.99
CA SER A 120 17.95 4.76 1.12
C SER A 120 16.48 4.85 0.68
N SER A 121 16.05 3.96 -0.20
CA SER A 121 14.72 3.96 -0.79
C SER A 121 13.62 3.45 0.15
N LEU A 122 13.94 2.52 1.07
CA LEU A 122 13.00 2.10 2.13
C LEU A 122 12.78 3.23 3.14
N MET A 123 13.83 3.97 3.49
CA MET A 123 13.72 5.16 4.35
C MET A 123 12.86 6.26 3.70
N SER A 124 13.02 6.51 2.39
CA SER A 124 12.16 7.43 1.64
C SER A 124 10.71 6.96 1.61
N PHE A 125 10.47 5.67 1.36
CA PHE A 125 9.13 5.07 1.43
C PHE A 125 8.48 5.34 2.80
N TRP A 126 9.18 5.02 3.89
CA TRP A 126 8.65 5.23 5.25
C TRP A 126 8.52 6.71 5.62
N SER A 127 9.38 7.57 5.11
CA SER A 127 9.23 9.03 5.24
C SER A 127 7.95 9.53 4.58
N THR A 128 7.67 9.09 3.34
CA THR A 128 6.45 9.46 2.62
C THR A 128 5.21 8.86 3.26
N VAL A 129 5.27 7.62 3.73
CA VAL A 129 4.19 6.99 4.49
C VAL A 129 3.90 7.76 5.78
N ARG A 130 4.94 8.16 6.53
CA ARG A 130 4.80 9.01 7.72
C ARG A 130 4.25 10.39 7.40
N GLU A 131 4.63 11.02 6.30
CA GLU A 131 4.10 12.32 5.91
C GLU A 131 2.61 12.23 5.52
N ILE A 132 2.26 11.19 4.75
CA ILE A 132 0.89 10.93 4.29
C ILE A 132 -0.05 10.58 5.46
N LEU A 133 0.43 9.82 6.44
CA LEU A 133 -0.38 9.29 7.54
C LEU A 133 -0.24 10.07 8.85
N GLY A 134 0.91 10.72 9.08
CA GLY A 134 1.26 11.43 10.31
C GLY A 134 0.87 12.91 10.34
N GLY A 135 0.42 13.49 9.21
CA GLY A 135 -0.06 14.88 9.14
C GLY A 135 -1.27 15.22 10.04
N GLY A 136 -1.78 14.26 10.82
CA GLY A 136 -2.84 14.45 11.81
C GLY A 136 -2.54 13.89 13.21
N VAL A 137 -1.37 13.32 13.47
CA VAL A 137 -1.04 12.75 14.80
C VAL A 137 0.01 13.64 15.47
N LYS A 138 -0.45 14.57 16.31
CA LYS A 138 0.41 15.12 17.36
C LYS A 138 0.75 13.98 18.30
N ILE A 139 1.99 13.52 18.24
CA ILE A 139 2.57 12.68 19.27
C ILE A 139 2.92 13.64 20.41
N SER A 140 2.03 13.69 21.41
CA SER A 140 2.28 14.31 22.71
C SER A 140 2.86 13.27 23.66
#